data_AF-D3YVH9-F1
#
_entry.id   AF-D3YVH9-F1
#
_cell.length_a   1.000
_cell.length_b   1.000
_cell.length_c   1.000
_cell.angle_alpha   90.00
_cell.angle_beta   90.00
_cell.angle_gamma   90.00
#
_symmetry.space_group_name_H-M   'P 1'
#
loop_
_entity.id
_entity.type
_entity.pdbx_description
1 polymer ?
#
loop_
_entity_poly.entity_id
_entity_poly.type
_entity_poly.pdbx_seq_one_letter_code
_entity_poly.pdbx_strand_id
1 'polypeptide(L)'
;MSSVSEERRKRQHSIKEGLQFIQSPLSYPGTQEQYAVYLHALVRNLFNEGNDIYRECDWRGSLIQYSEALSIANYAKSEEILIP
;
A
#
# COMPACT_ATOMS: atom_id res chain seq x y z
N MET A 1 -10.06 18.56 -12.60
CA MET A 1 -10.80 17.69 -11.65
C MET A 1 -10.78 16.21 -12.06
N SER A 2 -10.67 15.87 -13.36
CA SER A 2 -10.66 14.48 -13.84
C SER A 2 -9.34 13.71 -13.61
N SER A 3 -8.19 14.40 -13.59
CA SER A 3 -6.90 13.74 -13.35
C SER A 3 -6.85 13.15 -11.94
N VAL A 4 -7.15 13.96 -10.92
CA VAL A 4 -7.06 13.59 -9.50
C VAL A 4 -7.87 12.32 -9.18
N SER A 5 -9.06 12.18 -9.77
CA SER A 5 -9.88 10.97 -9.60
C SER A 5 -9.30 9.76 -10.33
N GLU A 6 -8.66 9.95 -11.48
CA GLU A 6 -7.97 8.89 -12.21
C GLU A 6 -6.72 8.40 -11.47
N GLU A 7 -5.92 9.30 -10.91
CA GLU A 7 -4.76 8.97 -10.08
C GLU A 7 -5.17 8.17 -8.84
N ARG A 8 -6.26 8.58 -8.17
CA ARG A 8 -6.80 7.85 -7.02
C ARG A 8 -7.28 6.45 -7.41
N ARG A 9 -8.00 6.31 -8.53
CA ARG A 9 -8.46 5.00 -9.02
C ARG A 9 -7.29 4.06 -9.33
N LYS A 10 -6.22 4.58 -9.95
CA LYS A 10 -4.98 3.80 -10.19
C LYS A 10 -4.36 3.33 -8.88
N ARG A 11 -4.24 4.24 -7.90
CA ARG A 11 -3.72 3.90 -6.56
C ARG A 11 -4.54 2.82 -5.87
N GLN A 12 -5.88 2.93 -5.87
CA GLN A 12 -6.77 1.93 -5.30
C GLN A 12 -6.62 0.56 -5.97
N HIS A 13 -6.44 0.52 -7.28
CA HIS A 13 -6.17 -0.71 -8.01
C HIS A 13 -4.83 -1.33 -7.59
N SER A 14 -3.75 -0.53 -7.56
CA SER A 14 -2.44 -0.99 -7.11
C SER A 14 -2.43 -1.48 -5.66
N ILE A 15 -3.20 -0.86 -4.77
CA ILE A 15 -3.37 -1.35 -3.39
C ILE A 15 -4.02 -2.74 -3.39
N LYS A 16 -5.11 -2.91 -4.15
CA LYS A 16 -5.82 -4.19 -4.21
C LYS A 16 -4.92 -5.32 -4.71
N GLU A 17 -4.20 -5.10 -5.81
CA GLU A 17 -3.26 -6.08 -6.34
C GLU A 17 -2.11 -6.34 -5.37
N GLY A 18 -1.62 -5.27 -4.72
CA GLY A 18 -0.62 -5.31 -3.67
C GLY A 18 -0.96 -6.26 -2.53
N LEU A 19 -2.11 -6.03 -1.90
CA LEU A 19 -2.57 -6.83 -0.77
C LEU A 19 -2.86 -8.28 -1.17
N GLN A 20 -3.43 -8.50 -2.36
CA GLN A 20 -3.65 -9.85 -2.88
C GLN A 20 -2.34 -10.60 -3.10
N PHE A 21 -1.31 -9.93 -3.61
CA PHE A 21 0.00 -10.53 -3.80
C PHE A 21 0.65 -10.91 -2.46
N ILE A 22 0.63 -10.03 -1.45
CA ILE A 22 1.23 -10.33 -0.14
C ILE A 22 0.54 -11.50 0.58
N GLN A 23 -0.75 -11.70 0.34
CA GLN A 23 -1.51 -12.84 0.88
C GLN A 23 -1.33 -14.14 0.07
N SER A 24 -0.64 -14.08 -1.07
CA SER A 24 -0.41 -15.21 -1.96
C SER A 24 0.78 -16.06 -1.49
N PRO A 25 0.80 -17.39 -1.76
CA PRO A 25 1.98 -18.21 -1.53
C PRO A 25 3.11 -17.96 -2.55
N LEU A 26 2.91 -17.06 -3.52
CA LEU A 26 3.86 -16.80 -4.59
C LEU A 26 5.04 -15.95 -4.11
N SER A 27 6.26 -16.38 -4.46
CA SER A 27 7.44 -15.54 -4.33
C SER A 27 7.39 -14.36 -5.30
N TYR A 28 8.05 -13.26 -4.92
CA TYR A 28 8.19 -12.11 -5.81
C TYR A 28 9.04 -12.48 -7.04
N PRO A 29 8.62 -12.15 -8.28
CA PRO A 29 9.30 -12.58 -9.49
C PRO A 29 10.54 -11.75 -9.86
N GLY A 30 10.87 -10.72 -9.07
CA GLY A 30 12.00 -9.80 -9.31
C GLY A 30 13.12 -9.92 -8.29
N THR A 31 14.08 -9.00 -8.35
CA THR A 31 15.18 -8.91 -7.36
C THR A 31 14.69 -8.42 -6.00
N GLN A 32 15.51 -8.59 -4.96
CA GLN A 32 15.18 -8.09 -3.62
C GLN A 32 15.01 -6.57 -3.59
N GLU A 33 15.79 -5.82 -4.37
CA GLU A 33 15.67 -4.37 -4.49
C GLU A 33 14.35 -3.97 -5.15
N GLN A 34 13.94 -4.71 -6.20
CA GLN A 34 12.65 -4.50 -6.85
C GLN A 34 11.51 -4.80 -5.88
N TYR A 35 11.65 -5.85 -5.07
CA TYR A 35 10.66 -6.18 -4.06
C TYR A 35 10.56 -5.10 -2.97
N ALA A 36 11.70 -4.58 -2.51
CA ALA A 36 11.72 -3.47 -1.57
C ALA A 36 10.99 -2.24 -2.14
N VAL A 37 11.33 -1.81 -3.37
CA VAL A 37 10.66 -0.70 -4.07
C VAL A 37 9.15 -0.93 -4.16
N TYR A 38 8.74 -2.16 -4.45
CA TYR A 38 7.34 -2.55 -4.50
C TYR A 38 6.63 -2.41 -3.13
N LEU A 39 7.22 -2.93 -2.05
CA LEU A 39 6.66 -2.79 -0.70
C LEU A 39 6.59 -1.32 -0.25
N HIS A 40 7.62 -0.53 -0.54
CA HIS A 40 7.59 0.92 -0.30
C HIS A 40 6.42 1.60 -1.01
N ALA A 41 6.23 1.29 -2.29
CA ALA A 41 5.14 1.86 -3.08
C ALA A 41 3.77 1.45 -2.51
N LEU A 42 3.61 0.20 -2.07
CA LEU A 42 2.37 -0.29 -1.46
C LEU A 42 2.07 0.45 -0.14
N VAL A 43 3.04 0.54 0.77
CA VAL A 43 2.89 1.26 2.05
C VAL A 43 2.54 2.73 1.80
N ARG A 44 3.25 3.40 0.89
CA ARG A 44 2.98 4.80 0.53
C ARG A 44 1.57 4.98 -0.04
N ASN A 45 1.14 4.05 -0.90
CA ASN A 45 -0.20 4.09 -1.50
C ASN A 45 -1.29 3.95 -0.43
N LEU A 46 -1.14 3.01 0.51
CA LEU A 46 -2.06 2.81 1.62
C LEU A 46 -2.17 4.07 2.50
N PHE A 47 -1.04 4.69 2.88
CA PHE A 47 -1.08 5.95 3.63
C PHE A 47 -1.74 7.08 2.85
N ASN A 48 -1.46 7.23 1.56
CA ASN A 48 -2.08 8.26 0.74
C ASN A 48 -3.59 8.04 0.58
N GLU A 49 -4.04 6.80 0.40
CA GLU A 49 -5.47 6.50 0.36
C GLU A 49 -6.13 6.75 1.71
N GLY A 50 -5.49 6.33 2.81
CA GLY A 50 -5.96 6.64 4.17
C GLY A 50 -6.11 8.14 4.40
N ASN A 51 -5.14 8.95 3.94
CA ASN A 51 -5.18 10.42 4.05
C ASN A 51 -6.35 11.03 3.26
N ASP A 52 -6.63 10.52 2.06
CA ASP A 52 -7.75 11.02 1.25
C ASP A 52 -9.09 10.64 1.88
N ILE A 53 -9.25 9.39 2.34
CA ILE A 53 -10.45 8.93 3.05
C ILE A 53 -10.65 9.69 4.37
N TYR A 54 -9.57 9.99 5.10
CA TYR A 54 -9.60 10.84 6.29
C TYR A 54 -10.16 12.23 5.95
N ARG A 55 -9.67 12.87 4.89
CA ARG A 55 -10.17 14.20 4.45
C ARG A 55 -11.63 14.17 4.00
N GLU A 56 -12.15 13.00 3.63
CA GLU A 56 -13.57 12.76 3.32
C GLU A 56 -14.43 12.49 4.56
N CYS A 57 -13.85 12.59 5.76
CA CYS A 57 -14.48 12.35 7.05
C CYS A 57 -14.90 10.89 7.30
N ASP A 58 -14.43 9.93 6.49
CA ASP A 58 -14.57 8.50 6.78
C ASP A 58 -13.39 8.01 7.64
N TRP A 59 -13.43 8.39 8.92
CA TRP A 59 -12.38 8.06 9.87
C TRP A 59 -12.15 6.55 10.01
N ARG A 60 -13.23 5.76 9.96
CA ARG A 60 -13.13 4.30 10.06
C ARG A 60 -12.44 3.71 8.83
N GLY A 61 -12.79 4.17 7.63
CA GLY A 61 -12.12 3.77 6.39
C GLY A 61 -10.63 4.13 6.41
N SER A 62 -10.29 5.33 6.89
CA SER A 62 -8.89 5.76 7.01
C SER A 62 -8.08 4.88 7.97
N LEU A 63 -8.65 4.50 9.11
CA LEU A 63 -8.01 3.62 10.08
C LEU A 63 -7.71 2.24 9.49
N ILE A 64 -8.60 1.70 8.64
CA ILE A 64 -8.37 0.45 7.93
C ILE A 64 -7.14 0.59 7.02
N GLN A 65 -7.07 1.63 6.21
CA GLN A 65 -5.92 1.84 5.30
C GLN A 65 -4.59 2.01 6.06
N TYR A 66 -4.59 2.78 7.15
CA TYR A 66 -3.39 2.96 7.97
C TYR A 66 -2.96 1.68 8.68
N SER A 67 -3.91 0.88 9.16
CA SER A 67 -3.61 -0.40 9.81
C SER A 67 -3.00 -1.38 8.83
N GLU A 68 -3.49 -1.43 7.60
CA GLU A 68 -2.88 -2.23 6.52
C GLU A 68 -1.47 -1.71 6.20
N ALA A 69 -1.28 -0.40 6.08
CA ALA A 69 0.06 0.18 5.83
C ALA A 69 1.08 -0.24 6.88
N LEU A 70 0.69 -0.21 8.17
CA LEU A 70 1.51 -0.65 9.28
C LEU A 70 1.77 -2.16 9.27
N SER A 71 0.77 -2.96 8.92
CA SER A 71 0.92 -4.41 8.76
C SER A 71 1.97 -4.75 7.69
N ILE A 72 1.89 -4.11 6.52
CA ILE A 72 2.86 -4.30 5.43
C ILE A 72 4.25 -3.78 5.82
N ALA A 73 4.36 -2.66 6.53
CA ALA A 73 5.65 -2.17 7.00
C ALA A 73 6.31 -3.12 8.02
N ASN A 74 5.52 -3.73 8.91
CA ASN A 74 6.02 -4.75 9.84
C ASN A 74 6.46 -6.02 9.11
N TYR A 75 5.71 -6.43 8.09
CA TYR A 75 6.08 -7.55 7.22
C TYR A 75 7.38 -7.25 6.44
N ALA A 76 7.52 -6.06 5.85
CA ALA A 76 8.75 -5.66 5.18
C ALA A 76 9.97 -5.73 6.12
N LYS A 77 9.79 -5.30 7.37
CA LYS A 77 10.84 -5.42 8.40
C LYS A 77 11.23 -6.88 8.69
N SER A 78 10.29 -7.83 8.69
CA SER A 78 10.64 -9.26 8.83
C SER A 78 11.37 -9.83 7.63
N GLU A 79 11.21 -9.22 6.45
CA GLU A 79 11.97 -9.52 5.22
C GLU A 79 13.30 -8.73 5.14
N GLU A 80 13.74 -8.11 6.25
CA GLU A 80 14.93 -7.25 6.34
C GLU A 80 14.89 -6.02 5.40
N ILE A 81 13.70 -5.61 4.97
CA ILE A 81 13.46 -4.42 4.15
C ILE A 81 13.01 -3.27 5.05
N LEU A 82 13.82 -2.20 5.10
CA LEU A 82 13.49 -1.00 5.87
C LEU A 82 12.61 -0.06 5.06
N ILE A 83 11.37 0.20 5.51
CA ILE A 83 10.51 1.27 4.98
C ILE A 83 10.81 2.59 5.73
N PRO A 84 11.12 3.73 5.07
CA PRO A 84 11.52 4.98 5.70
C PRO A 84 10.31 5.84 6.07
#